data_AF-A0A0G0SQT9-F1
#
_entry.id   AF-A0A0G0SQT9-F1
#
_cell.length_a   1.000
_cell.length_b   1.000
_cell.length_c   1.000
_cell.angle_alpha   90.00
_cell.angle_beta   90.00
_cell.angle_gamma   90.00
#
_symmetry.space_group_name_H-M   'P 1'
#
loop_
_entity.id
_entity.type
_entity.pdbx_description
1 polymer ?
#
loop_
_entity_poly.entity_id
_entity_poly.type
_entity_poly.pdbx_seq_one_letter_code
_entity_poly.pdbx_strand_id
1 'polypeptide(L)'
;MNQAFIDLYNLIWKEVFPETPALEIGDFRQIMAGDLFLPKEYKCVLSGVPVFSSPEYGYKKFISPEAWIEKGQGGNVMEEKTEIKSLADLLIQIDKIALYKANRALNSDVIEASDDVHSSNLIYGSAHIYVCQKSLFCYNMVESEYVMASMGSKSCNFSIRVLDSAKVSNSFDVSYCANVAHSYFCHNCFDLRDCLFCFHLASKQYCIGNVQYEEEEYKKIKTMLLKEYFENLKKDGAFVSLETIK
;
A
#
# COMPACT_ATOMS: atom_id res chain seq x y z
N MET A 1 9.57 -11.82 8.85
CA MET A 1 8.68 -10.64 8.95
C MET A 1 8.58 -10.27 10.42
N ASN A 2 8.41 -8.99 10.78
CA ASN A 2 8.24 -8.60 12.20
C ASN A 2 6.90 -9.16 12.72
N GLN A 3 6.87 -9.70 13.94
CA GLN A 3 5.66 -10.27 14.55
C GLN A 3 4.51 -9.25 14.59
N ALA A 4 4.81 -7.97 14.82
CA ALA A 4 3.80 -6.91 14.82
C ALA A 4 3.03 -6.76 13.49
N PHE A 5 3.62 -7.14 12.36
CA PHE A 5 2.93 -7.17 11.06
C PHE A 5 2.03 -8.41 10.88
N ILE A 6 2.41 -9.54 11.50
CA ILE A 6 1.63 -10.77 11.49
C ILE A 6 0.41 -10.61 12.40
N ASP A 7 0.60 -10.09 13.61
CA ASP A 7 -0.48 -9.76 14.55
C ASP A 7 -1.46 -8.77 13.94
N LEU A 8 -0.94 -7.78 13.19
CA LEU A 8 -1.74 -6.82 12.47
C LEU A 8 -2.52 -7.45 11.30
N TYR A 9 -1.88 -8.24 10.45
CA TYR A 9 -2.59 -8.94 9.38
C TYR A 9 -3.77 -9.74 9.93
N ASN A 10 -3.56 -10.49 11.01
CA ASN A 10 -4.60 -11.27 11.67
C ASN A 10 -5.71 -10.40 12.28
N LEU A 11 -5.37 -9.24 12.83
CA LEU A 11 -6.35 -8.26 13.33
C LEU A 11 -7.23 -7.73 12.19
N ILE A 12 -6.61 -7.20 11.13
CA ILE A 12 -7.34 -6.68 9.95
C ILE A 12 -8.20 -7.79 9.36
N TRP A 13 -7.63 -8.97 9.13
CA TRP A 13 -8.36 -10.09 8.55
C TRP A 13 -9.62 -10.43 9.34
N LYS A 14 -9.53 -10.49 10.68
CA LYS A 14 -10.65 -10.84 11.54
C LYS A 14 -11.78 -9.79 11.52
N GLU A 15 -11.46 -8.50 11.41
CA GLU A 15 -12.47 -7.44 11.32
C GLU A 15 -13.20 -7.45 9.96
N VAL A 16 -12.50 -7.79 8.86
CA VAL A 16 -13.11 -7.87 7.51
C VAL A 16 -13.84 -9.20 7.28
N PHE A 17 -13.30 -10.30 7.82
CA PHE A 17 -13.72 -11.67 7.56
C PHE A 17 -13.84 -12.50 8.86
N PRO A 18 -14.75 -12.15 9.79
CA PRO A 18 -14.83 -12.78 11.11
C PRO A 18 -15.13 -14.29 11.08
N GLU A 19 -15.73 -14.79 10.00
CA GLU A 19 -16.11 -16.20 9.80
C GLU A 19 -15.12 -16.97 8.90
N THR A 20 -14.07 -16.32 8.36
CA THR A 20 -13.12 -16.95 7.43
C THR A 20 -11.75 -17.11 8.07
N PRO A 21 -11.11 -18.29 8.02
CA PRO A 21 -9.72 -18.47 8.42
C PRO A 21 -8.78 -17.54 7.65
N ALA A 22 -7.76 -16.99 8.32
CA ALA A 22 -6.72 -16.20 7.66
C ALA A 22 -5.93 -17.04 6.66
N LEU A 23 -5.57 -16.43 5.53
CA LEU A 23 -4.64 -17.02 4.57
C LEU A 23 -3.21 -16.88 5.10
N GLU A 24 -2.25 -17.53 4.44
CA GLU A 24 -0.84 -17.21 4.69
C GLU A 24 -0.52 -15.81 4.15
N ILE A 25 0.14 -14.99 4.98
CA ILE A 25 0.47 -13.59 4.65
C ILE A 25 1.31 -13.45 3.36
N GLY A 26 2.12 -14.47 3.04
CA GLY A 26 2.89 -14.54 1.79
C GLY A 26 2.02 -14.77 0.55
N ASP A 27 1.12 -15.76 0.61
CA ASP A 27 0.15 -16.04 -0.45
C ASP A 27 -0.73 -14.81 -0.69
N PHE A 28 -1.21 -14.21 0.40
CA PHE A 28 -2.07 -13.04 0.35
C PHE A 28 -1.37 -11.82 -0.24
N ARG A 29 -0.07 -11.61 0.07
CA ARG A 29 0.76 -10.61 -0.61
C ARG A 29 0.84 -10.85 -2.11
N GLN A 30 1.08 -12.09 -2.52
CA GLN A 30 1.25 -12.42 -3.94
C GLN A 30 -0.04 -12.13 -4.74
N ILE A 31 -1.21 -12.41 -4.14
CA ILE A 31 -2.52 -12.15 -4.76
C ILE A 31 -2.84 -10.64 -4.77
N MET A 32 -2.68 -9.95 -3.63
CA MET A 32 -3.24 -8.60 -3.44
C MET A 32 -2.26 -7.43 -3.61
N ALA A 33 -0.96 -7.71 -3.82
CA ALA A 33 0.09 -6.69 -3.87
C ALA A 33 1.11 -6.87 -5.01
N GLY A 34 0.82 -7.72 -5.99
CA GLY A 34 1.71 -7.97 -7.14
C GLY A 34 1.82 -6.80 -8.14
N ASP A 35 0.88 -5.85 -8.09
CA ASP A 35 0.76 -4.67 -8.97
C ASP A 35 1.25 -3.36 -8.32
N LEU A 36 1.75 -3.40 -7.09
CA LEU A 36 2.17 -2.20 -6.35
C LEU A 36 3.55 -1.69 -6.81
N PHE A 37 3.67 -0.36 -6.94
CA PHE A 37 4.89 0.35 -7.34
C PHE A 37 5.91 0.51 -6.18
N LEU A 38 6.19 -0.59 -5.47
CA LEU A 38 7.09 -0.58 -4.31
C LEU A 38 8.54 -0.13 -4.71
N PRO A 39 9.26 0.59 -3.83
CA PRO A 39 10.62 1.05 -4.08
C PRO A 39 11.61 -0.12 -4.24
N LYS A 40 12.62 0.10 -5.07
CA LYS A 40 13.63 -0.90 -5.46
C LYS A 40 14.89 -0.76 -4.63
N GLU A 41 15.55 -1.88 -4.37
CA GLU A 41 16.87 -1.90 -3.72
C GLU A 41 17.98 -1.47 -4.69
N TYR A 42 18.81 -0.54 -4.22
CA TYR A 42 20.05 -0.05 -4.81
C TYR A 42 21.17 -0.11 -3.76
N LYS A 43 22.39 0.29 -4.13
CA LYS A 43 23.53 0.38 -3.20
C LYS A 43 24.01 1.81 -3.04
N CYS A 44 24.36 2.18 -1.82
CA CYS A 44 25.05 3.44 -1.57
C CYS A 44 26.42 3.44 -2.25
N VAL A 45 26.74 4.48 -3.03
CA VAL A 45 28.01 4.58 -3.77
C VAL A 45 29.24 4.80 -2.87
N LEU A 46 29.06 5.16 -1.60
CA LEU A 46 30.16 5.38 -0.65
C LEU A 46 30.35 4.20 0.31
N SER A 47 29.27 3.77 0.98
CA SER A 47 29.33 2.72 2.02
C SER A 47 28.91 1.33 1.53
N GLY A 48 28.36 1.19 0.32
CA GLY A 48 27.90 -0.07 -0.23
C GLY A 48 26.61 -0.63 0.38
N VAL A 49 26.06 0.00 1.42
CA VAL A 49 24.84 -0.46 2.12
C VAL A 49 23.61 -0.45 1.20
N PRO A 50 22.63 -1.34 1.41
CA PRO A 50 21.35 -1.29 0.71
C PRO A 50 20.63 0.03 0.96
N VAL A 51 20.11 0.63 -0.11
CA VAL A 51 19.25 1.81 -0.07
C VAL A 51 18.10 1.62 -1.03
N PHE A 52 16.89 1.95 -0.61
CA PHE A 52 15.68 1.82 -1.41
C PHE A 52 15.43 3.13 -2.15
N SER A 53 14.97 3.05 -3.39
CA SER A 53 14.46 4.22 -4.10
C SER A 53 13.33 3.90 -5.07
N SER A 54 12.41 4.83 -5.22
CA SER A 54 11.24 4.70 -6.08
C SER A 54 11.67 4.61 -7.55
N PRO A 55 11.15 3.66 -8.35
CA PRO A 55 11.63 3.43 -9.72
C PRO A 55 11.34 4.58 -10.70
N GLU A 56 10.53 5.55 -10.28
CA GLU A 56 10.20 6.80 -10.96
C GLU A 56 11.41 7.75 -11.07
N TYR A 57 12.31 7.69 -10.08
CA TYR A 57 13.46 8.57 -10.01
C TYR A 57 14.59 8.05 -10.91
N GLY A 58 14.80 8.71 -12.05
CA GLY A 58 15.80 8.33 -13.07
C GLY A 58 17.29 8.42 -12.66
N TYR A 59 17.59 8.53 -11.36
CA TYR A 59 18.95 8.57 -10.84
C TYR A 59 19.63 7.20 -10.84
N LYS A 60 20.96 7.21 -10.85
CA LYS A 60 21.80 5.99 -10.93
C LYS A 60 22.87 5.90 -9.84
N LYS A 61 23.04 6.97 -9.05
CA LYS A 61 24.04 7.09 -7.99
C LYS A 61 23.33 7.47 -6.70
N PHE A 62 23.28 6.53 -5.77
CA PHE A 62 22.52 6.68 -4.53
C PHE A 62 23.45 6.85 -3.33
N ILE A 63 23.07 7.67 -2.36
CA ILE A 63 23.79 7.86 -1.09
C ILE A 63 22.83 7.64 0.09
N SER A 64 23.30 6.92 1.12
CA SER A 64 22.51 6.64 2.32
C SER A 64 22.41 7.88 3.23
N PRO A 65 21.48 7.90 4.21
CA PRO A 65 21.38 8.99 5.18
C PRO A 65 22.68 9.25 5.95
N GLU A 66 23.32 8.17 6.37
CA GLU A 66 24.53 8.13 7.17
C GLU A 66 25.72 8.64 6.34
N ALA A 67 25.93 8.08 5.15
CA ALA A 67 27.02 8.46 4.26
C ALA A 67 26.93 9.93 3.78
N TRP A 68 25.72 10.49 3.69
CA TRP A 68 25.50 11.91 3.40
C TRP A 68 25.94 12.82 4.55
N ILE A 69 25.74 12.37 5.80
CA ILE A 69 26.18 13.09 7.01
C ILE A 69 27.70 12.97 7.17
N GLU A 70 28.26 11.77 7.01
CA GLU A 70 29.71 11.49 7.12
C GLU A 70 30.56 12.30 6.13
N LYS A 71 30.08 12.53 4.91
CA LYS A 71 30.74 13.38 3.90
C LYS A 71 30.73 14.89 4.25
N GLY A 72 30.18 15.28 5.40
CA GLY A 72 30.00 16.69 5.79
C GLY A 72 28.94 17.43 4.97
N GLN A 73 28.19 16.73 4.11
CA GLN A 73 27.19 17.32 3.22
C GLN A 73 25.83 17.54 3.90
N GLY A 74 25.76 17.44 5.23
CA GLY A 74 24.55 17.73 6.02
C GLY A 74 23.99 19.17 5.89
N GLY A 75 24.69 20.07 5.22
CA GLY A 75 24.30 21.47 4.98
C GLY A 75 24.47 21.90 3.52
N ASN A 76 24.67 23.21 3.28
CA ASN A 76 24.80 23.77 1.93
C ASN A 76 26.15 23.39 1.29
N VAL A 77 26.12 22.54 0.27
CA VAL A 77 27.31 22.12 -0.48
C VAL A 77 27.63 23.15 -1.56
N MET A 78 28.52 24.08 -1.26
CA MET A 78 29.05 25.06 -2.21
C MET A 78 30.51 24.75 -2.51
N GLU A 79 30.78 24.21 -3.69
CA GLU A 79 32.14 24.02 -4.22
C GLU A 79 32.76 25.39 -4.58
N GLU A 80 34.07 25.54 -4.40
CA GLU A 80 34.79 26.74 -4.85
C GLU A 80 34.80 26.84 -6.38
N LYS A 81 34.85 28.08 -6.91
CA LYS A 81 34.91 28.31 -8.35
C LYS A 81 36.28 27.88 -8.90
N THR A 82 36.31 26.69 -9.50
CA THR A 82 37.43 26.18 -10.30
C THR A 82 37.43 26.76 -11.72
N GLU A 83 38.59 26.71 -12.37
CA GLU A 83 38.74 27.01 -13.79
C GLU A 83 38.14 25.86 -14.64
N ILE A 84 37.11 26.14 -15.43
CA ILE A 84 36.47 25.17 -16.34
C ILE A 84 36.99 25.41 -17.75
N LYS A 85 37.68 24.42 -18.34
CA LYS A 85 38.33 24.53 -19.65
C LYS A 85 37.51 23.87 -20.77
N SER A 86 36.66 22.93 -20.42
CA SER A 86 35.79 22.20 -21.36
C SER A 86 34.50 21.72 -20.69
N LEU A 87 33.55 21.26 -21.51
CA LEU A 87 32.36 20.57 -21.03
C LEU A 87 32.71 19.28 -20.27
N ALA A 88 33.79 18.58 -20.64
CA ALA A 88 34.22 17.36 -19.96
C ALA A 88 34.67 17.65 -18.51
N ASP A 89 35.41 18.74 -18.29
CA ASP A 89 35.82 19.17 -16.95
C ASP A 89 34.61 19.51 -16.07
N LEU A 90 33.62 20.20 -16.65
CA LEU A 90 32.37 20.52 -15.97
C LEU A 90 31.57 19.25 -15.62
N LEU A 91 31.48 18.28 -16.53
CA LEU A 91 30.82 17.00 -16.25
C LEU A 91 31.51 16.21 -15.13
N ILE A 92 32.85 16.20 -15.10
CA ILE A 92 33.64 15.60 -14.01
C ILE A 92 33.40 16.33 -12.66
N GLN A 93 33.18 17.66 -12.69
CA GLN A 93 32.83 18.41 -11.49
C GLN A 93 31.41 18.09 -11.00
N ILE A 94 30.43 18.04 -11.90
CA ILE A 94 29.03 17.68 -11.60
C ILE A 94 28.94 16.25 -11.04
N ASP A 95 29.67 15.30 -11.62
CA ASP A 95 29.59 13.88 -11.26
C ASP A 95 29.99 13.57 -9.80
N LYS A 96 30.82 14.43 -9.19
CA LYS A 96 31.26 14.33 -7.77
C LYS A 96 30.16 14.70 -6.77
N ILE A 97 29.19 15.52 -7.21
CA ILE A 97 28.11 16.07 -6.37
C ILE A 97 26.73 15.52 -6.75
N ALA A 98 26.58 14.93 -7.95
CA ALA A 98 25.34 14.34 -8.46
C ALA A 98 24.99 12.99 -7.80
N LEU A 99 24.76 13.01 -6.48
CA LEU A 99 24.39 11.86 -5.66
C LEU A 99 22.95 12.01 -5.15
N TYR A 100 22.06 11.10 -5.55
CA TYR A 100 20.68 11.10 -5.10
C TYR A 100 20.56 10.50 -3.70
N LYS A 101 19.90 11.20 -2.79
CA LYS A 101 19.93 10.87 -1.36
C LYS A 101 18.70 10.02 -0.97
N ALA A 102 18.85 8.71 -1.03
CA ALA A 102 17.81 7.69 -0.80
C ALA A 102 17.48 7.47 0.70
N ASN A 103 16.40 6.72 1.01
CA ASN A 103 15.97 6.22 2.34
C ASN A 103 15.64 7.29 3.42
N ARG A 104 14.64 8.18 3.33
CA ARG A 104 14.52 9.30 4.32
C ARG A 104 13.15 9.48 4.93
N ALA A 105 13.06 9.15 6.22
CA ALA A 105 11.80 8.98 6.93
C ALA A 105 11.93 9.20 8.46
N LEU A 106 11.32 10.25 9.05
CA LEU A 106 11.33 10.57 10.50
C LEU A 106 10.02 11.22 10.95
N ASN A 107 9.41 10.98 12.12
CA ASN A 107 9.83 10.23 13.32
C ASN A 107 8.99 8.95 13.50
N SER A 108 9.60 7.78 13.67
CA SER A 108 8.97 6.51 13.28
C SER A 108 8.92 5.41 14.36
N ASP A 109 7.75 4.80 14.55
CA ASP A 109 7.50 3.55 15.29
C ASP A 109 7.11 2.38 14.33
N VAL A 110 7.82 2.27 13.20
CA VAL A 110 7.95 1.14 12.24
C VAL A 110 7.57 1.47 10.78
N ILE A 111 8.38 0.90 9.87
CA ILE A 111 8.51 1.13 8.42
C ILE A 111 8.99 -0.21 7.79
N GLU A 112 8.91 -0.37 6.46
CA GLU A 112 9.38 -1.60 5.79
C GLU A 112 10.36 -1.48 4.62
N ALA A 113 10.21 -0.53 3.69
CA ALA A 113 11.19 -0.26 2.63
C ALA A 113 10.88 1.13 2.03
N SER A 114 11.76 2.12 2.18
CA SER A 114 11.33 3.54 2.19
C SER A 114 12.13 4.46 1.27
N ASP A 115 11.45 5.46 0.70
CA ASP A 115 11.99 6.58 -0.11
C ASP A 115 10.88 7.62 -0.42
N ASP A 116 10.24 8.35 0.50
CA ASP A 116 10.64 8.97 1.78
C ASP A 116 9.39 9.16 2.69
N VAL A 117 9.50 9.11 4.04
CA VAL A 117 8.33 8.97 4.95
C VAL A 117 8.34 9.67 6.33
N HIS A 118 7.55 10.72 6.60
CA HIS A 118 7.64 11.51 7.85
C HIS A 118 6.27 11.82 8.52
N SER A 119 5.78 11.26 9.65
CA SER A 119 6.36 10.60 10.85
C SER A 119 5.53 9.40 11.36
N SER A 120 6.09 8.19 11.41
CA SER A 120 5.36 6.92 11.32
C SER A 120 5.02 6.20 12.65
N ASN A 121 4.14 5.20 12.56
CA ASN A 121 4.10 3.98 13.39
C ASN A 121 3.61 2.81 12.50
N LEU A 122 4.40 1.75 12.30
CA LEU A 122 4.14 0.45 11.63
C LEU A 122 3.64 0.34 10.16
N ILE A 123 4.33 1.00 9.22
CA ILE A 123 4.07 0.98 7.76
C ILE A 123 4.65 -0.25 7.04
N TYR A 124 4.04 -0.68 5.91
CA TYR A 124 4.54 -1.73 5.02
C TYR A 124 4.96 -1.29 3.61
N GLY A 125 5.94 -1.98 3.01
CA GLY A 125 6.28 -1.94 1.56
C GLY A 125 6.79 -0.61 0.98
N SER A 126 7.03 0.37 1.86
CA SER A 126 6.76 1.82 1.80
C SER A 126 7.17 2.69 0.57
N ALA A 127 7.70 3.91 0.84
CA ALA A 127 7.68 5.12 0.00
C ALA A 127 6.25 5.64 -0.34
N HIS A 128 6.03 6.90 -0.73
CA HIS A 128 6.37 8.09 0.08
C HIS A 128 5.15 8.57 0.88
N ILE A 129 5.31 8.86 2.18
CA ILE A 129 4.21 8.87 3.16
C ILE A 129 4.47 9.99 4.21
N TYR A 130 3.46 10.55 4.87
CA TYR A 130 3.68 11.69 5.78
C TYR A 130 2.78 11.58 7.02
N VAL A 131 3.22 10.78 8.00
CA VAL A 131 2.56 10.45 9.28
C VAL A 131 1.58 9.26 9.18
N CYS A 132 1.52 8.40 10.21
CA CYS A 132 0.63 7.21 10.23
C CYS A 132 0.51 6.47 11.59
N GLN A 133 -0.48 5.59 11.71
CA GLN A 133 -0.61 4.52 12.71
C GLN A 133 -1.00 3.17 12.04
N LYS A 134 -0.01 2.64 11.32
CA LYS A 134 0.20 1.27 10.82
C LYS A 134 -0.40 0.97 9.42
N SER A 135 0.09 -0.05 8.72
CA SER A 135 -0.38 -0.51 7.39
C SER A 135 0.27 -1.82 6.91
N LEU A 136 -0.21 -2.39 5.79
CA LEU A 136 0.28 -3.54 5.02
C LEU A 136 0.13 -3.35 3.49
N PHE A 137 1.16 -3.78 2.74
CA PHE A 137 1.45 -3.58 1.30
C PHE A 137 1.17 -2.16 0.74
N CYS A 138 2.12 -1.22 0.79
CA CYS A 138 1.87 0.18 0.40
C CYS A 138 2.92 0.76 -0.55
N TYR A 139 2.45 1.60 -1.48
CA TYR A 139 3.22 2.72 -2.04
C TYR A 139 2.32 3.97 -2.04
N ASN A 140 2.84 5.05 -1.47
CA ASN A 140 2.35 6.44 -1.54
C ASN A 140 0.99 6.77 -0.88
N MET A 141 0.86 6.85 0.48
CA MET A 141 0.17 8.01 1.15
C MET A 141 -0.03 8.10 2.70
N VAL A 142 -0.49 9.32 3.04
CA VAL A 142 -0.60 10.19 4.24
C VAL A 142 -2.06 10.23 4.78
N GLU A 143 -2.59 9.49 5.75
CA GLU A 143 -2.28 9.17 7.15
C GLU A 143 -3.25 8.02 7.54
N SER A 144 -2.93 7.16 8.51
CA SER A 144 -3.66 5.90 8.75
C SER A 144 -3.95 5.58 10.21
N GLU A 145 -4.95 4.73 10.43
CA GLU A 145 -4.97 3.75 11.52
C GLU A 145 -5.23 2.35 10.90
N TYR A 146 -4.14 1.68 10.48
CA TYR A 146 -4.01 0.35 9.86
C TYR A 146 -4.89 -0.04 8.60
N VAL A 147 -4.27 -0.68 7.58
CA VAL A 147 -4.82 -1.01 6.21
C VAL A 147 -4.00 -2.19 5.62
N MET A 148 -4.49 -3.06 4.71
CA MET A 148 -3.67 -4.17 4.16
C MET A 148 -3.73 -4.46 2.63
N ALA A 149 -3.79 -3.43 1.79
CA ALA A 149 -3.10 -3.35 0.47
C ALA A 149 -3.46 -1.99 -0.15
N SER A 150 -2.48 -1.21 -0.62
CA SER A 150 -2.63 0.24 -0.79
C SER A 150 -2.06 0.81 -2.09
N MET A 151 -2.86 1.68 -2.70
CA MET A 151 -2.43 2.88 -3.43
C MET A 151 -3.16 4.10 -2.80
N GLY A 152 -2.69 5.33 -3.00
CA GLY A 152 -2.88 6.40 -2.01
C GLY A 152 -4.25 7.05 -1.81
N SER A 153 -4.78 7.07 -0.57
CA SER A 153 -5.93 7.90 -0.15
C SER A 153 -5.95 8.23 1.35
N LYS A 154 -6.67 9.31 1.76
CA LYS A 154 -6.52 9.98 3.07
C LYS A 154 -7.58 9.59 4.13
N SER A 155 -7.17 8.72 5.07
CA SER A 155 -7.85 8.22 6.29
C SER A 155 -8.72 6.95 6.17
N CYS A 156 -8.35 5.91 6.93
CA CYS A 156 -8.96 4.56 6.98
C CYS A 156 -8.77 3.90 8.37
N ASN A 157 -9.69 2.99 8.72
CA ASN A 157 -9.64 2.09 9.89
C ASN A 157 -9.97 0.65 9.40
N PHE A 158 -8.96 -0.01 8.81
CA PHE A 158 -8.95 -1.38 8.22
C PHE A 158 -9.84 -1.62 6.99
N SER A 159 -9.21 -1.94 5.85
CA SER A 159 -9.53 -3.07 4.94
C SER A 159 -8.62 -3.10 3.70
N ILE A 160 -8.85 -4.02 2.74
CA ILE A 160 -7.82 -4.53 1.82
C ILE A 160 -8.16 -4.30 0.35
N ARG A 161 -7.22 -3.62 -0.33
CA ARG A 161 -7.28 -3.12 -1.72
C ARG A 161 -8.36 -2.06 -1.92
N VAL A 162 -8.01 -0.86 -1.48
CA VAL A 162 -8.77 0.37 -1.67
C VAL A 162 -8.07 1.20 -2.75
N LEU A 163 -8.78 1.55 -3.82
CA LEU A 163 -8.29 2.39 -4.93
C LEU A 163 -9.14 3.65 -5.06
N ASP A 164 -8.50 4.82 -5.09
CA ASP A 164 -9.13 6.14 -5.32
C ASP A 164 -10.47 6.35 -4.58
N SER A 165 -10.50 6.03 -3.28
CA SER A 165 -11.74 5.96 -2.48
C SER A 165 -11.61 6.68 -1.13
N ALA A 166 -12.73 7.17 -0.60
CA ALA A 166 -12.77 7.95 0.64
C ALA A 166 -13.78 7.39 1.66
N LYS A 167 -13.39 7.34 2.95
CA LYS A 167 -14.23 6.87 4.06
C LYS A 167 -14.76 5.44 3.82
N VAL A 168 -13.84 4.49 3.79
CA VAL A 168 -14.12 3.05 3.65
C VAL A 168 -13.77 2.33 4.96
N SER A 169 -14.64 1.42 5.42
CA SER A 169 -14.42 0.60 6.62
C SER A 169 -14.88 -0.85 6.43
N ASN A 170 -14.14 -1.82 6.98
CA ASN A 170 -14.51 -3.24 7.01
C ASN A 170 -14.97 -3.82 5.64
N SER A 171 -14.33 -3.40 4.55
CA SER A 171 -14.77 -3.61 3.16
C SER A 171 -13.64 -4.05 2.21
N PHE A 172 -13.84 -5.11 1.43
CA PHE A 172 -12.82 -5.75 0.60
C PHE A 172 -12.93 -5.40 -0.89
N ASP A 173 -11.80 -5.19 -1.58
CA ASP A 173 -11.71 -4.93 -3.02
C ASP A 173 -12.70 -3.83 -3.48
N VAL A 174 -12.39 -2.60 -3.08
CA VAL A 174 -13.24 -1.41 -3.24
C VAL A 174 -12.53 -0.34 -4.06
N SER A 175 -13.15 0.13 -5.14
CA SER A 175 -12.54 1.11 -6.06
C SER A 175 -13.49 2.22 -6.50
N TYR A 176 -12.99 3.46 -6.56
CA TYR A 176 -13.75 4.67 -6.94
C TYR A 176 -15.00 4.93 -6.07
N CYS A 177 -14.93 4.64 -4.78
CA CYS A 177 -16.06 4.68 -3.87
C CYS A 177 -15.96 5.77 -2.80
N ALA A 178 -17.11 6.22 -2.26
CA ALA A 178 -17.14 7.11 -1.11
C ALA A 178 -18.24 6.75 -0.10
N ASN A 179 -17.91 6.78 1.20
CA ASN A 179 -18.78 6.37 2.31
C ASN A 179 -19.27 4.91 2.15
N VAL A 180 -18.37 3.93 2.31
CA VAL A 180 -18.70 2.50 2.15
C VAL A 180 -18.29 1.70 3.39
N ALA A 181 -19.21 0.88 3.90
CA ALA A 181 -18.99 0.04 5.08
C ALA A 181 -19.42 -1.41 4.85
N HIS A 182 -18.71 -2.37 5.47
CA HIS A 182 -19.08 -3.81 5.48
C HIS A 182 -19.35 -4.43 4.10
N SER A 183 -18.71 -3.92 3.04
CA SER A 183 -19.04 -4.25 1.64
C SER A 183 -17.85 -4.89 0.89
N TYR A 184 -18.11 -5.75 -0.10
CA TYR A 184 -17.06 -6.53 -0.75
C TYR A 184 -17.26 -6.54 -2.27
N PHE A 185 -16.18 -6.37 -3.03
CA PHE A 185 -16.19 -6.33 -4.49
C PHE A 185 -17.08 -5.19 -5.01
N CYS A 186 -16.76 -3.95 -4.65
CA CYS A 186 -17.56 -2.77 -4.99
C CYS A 186 -16.81 -1.77 -5.86
N HIS A 187 -17.45 -1.30 -6.94
CA HIS A 187 -16.84 -0.37 -7.88
C HIS A 187 -17.76 0.81 -8.23
N ASN A 188 -17.23 2.03 -8.11
CA ASN A 188 -17.91 3.28 -8.43
C ASN A 188 -19.25 3.41 -7.66
N CYS A 189 -19.18 3.32 -6.33
CA CYS A 189 -20.33 3.31 -5.44
C CYS A 189 -20.28 4.43 -4.38
N PHE A 190 -21.46 4.87 -3.94
CA PHE A 190 -21.58 5.98 -3.00
C PHE A 190 -22.58 5.64 -1.88
N ASP A 191 -22.23 5.86 -0.61
CA ASP A 191 -23.16 5.66 0.52
C ASP A 191 -23.73 4.23 0.55
N LEU A 192 -22.85 3.23 0.67
CA LEU A 192 -23.22 1.82 0.75
C LEU A 192 -22.89 1.20 2.12
N ARG A 193 -23.74 0.28 2.56
CA ARG A 193 -23.53 -0.54 3.76
C ARG A 193 -23.95 -1.97 3.51
N ASP A 194 -23.10 -2.94 3.84
CA ASP A 194 -23.44 -4.36 3.68
C ASP A 194 -23.88 -4.68 2.23
N CYS A 195 -22.96 -4.47 1.29
CA CYS A 195 -23.16 -4.76 -0.13
C CYS A 195 -22.09 -5.73 -0.68
N LEU A 196 -22.45 -6.54 -1.67
CA LEU A 196 -21.58 -7.53 -2.29
C LEU A 196 -21.67 -7.44 -3.83
N PHE A 197 -20.55 -7.45 -4.55
CA PHE A 197 -20.53 -7.41 -6.02
C PHE A 197 -21.40 -6.27 -6.61
N CYS A 198 -21.29 -5.06 -6.06
CA CYS A 198 -22.12 -3.92 -6.44
C CYS A 198 -21.35 -2.90 -7.30
N PHE A 199 -22.00 -2.40 -8.35
CA PHE A 199 -21.39 -1.57 -9.38
C PHE A 199 -22.29 -0.38 -9.70
N HIS A 200 -21.77 0.85 -9.69
CA HIS A 200 -22.55 2.06 -10.03
C HIS A 200 -23.80 2.28 -9.14
N LEU A 201 -23.73 1.83 -7.89
CA LEU A 201 -24.84 1.82 -6.94
C LEU A 201 -24.67 2.91 -5.86
N ALA A 202 -25.77 3.58 -5.49
CA ALA A 202 -25.74 4.63 -4.48
C ALA A 202 -26.90 4.54 -3.46
N SER A 203 -26.61 4.89 -2.19
CA SER A 203 -27.57 4.94 -1.06
C SER A 203 -28.38 3.66 -0.90
N LYS A 204 -27.67 2.54 -0.69
CA LYS A 204 -28.25 1.19 -0.55
C LYS A 204 -27.58 0.37 0.54
N GLN A 205 -28.34 -0.61 1.03
CA GLN A 205 -27.87 -1.62 1.97
C GLN A 205 -28.44 -3.00 1.63
N TYR A 206 -27.75 -4.05 2.08
CA TYR A 206 -28.13 -5.45 1.89
C TYR A 206 -28.28 -5.82 0.40
N CYS A 207 -27.33 -5.34 -0.43
CA CYS A 207 -27.36 -5.60 -1.87
C CYS A 207 -26.34 -6.67 -2.29
N ILE A 208 -26.72 -7.54 -3.22
CA ILE A 208 -25.82 -8.50 -3.88
C ILE A 208 -26.06 -8.37 -5.39
N GLY A 209 -25.03 -8.09 -6.18
CA GLY A 209 -25.18 -7.94 -7.64
C GLY A 209 -26.15 -6.83 -8.05
N ASN A 210 -26.19 -5.71 -7.31
CA ASN A 210 -27.17 -4.63 -7.39
C ASN A 210 -28.64 -5.01 -7.10
N VAL A 211 -28.93 -6.23 -6.64
CA VAL A 211 -30.26 -6.64 -6.16
C VAL A 211 -30.34 -6.43 -4.65
N GLN A 212 -31.42 -5.86 -4.13
CA GLN A 212 -31.63 -5.65 -2.69
C GLN A 212 -32.33 -6.86 -2.06
N TYR A 213 -31.83 -7.29 -0.90
CA TYR A 213 -32.31 -8.44 -0.14
C TYR A 213 -32.78 -8.05 1.26
N GLU A 214 -33.50 -8.96 1.91
CA GLU A 214 -33.73 -8.88 3.36
C GLU A 214 -32.44 -9.20 4.13
N GLU A 215 -32.28 -8.62 5.32
CA GLU A 215 -31.04 -8.66 6.10
C GLU A 215 -30.53 -10.09 6.38
N GLU A 216 -31.43 -11.00 6.74
CA GLU A 216 -31.09 -12.41 7.06
C GLU A 216 -30.73 -13.22 5.80
N GLU A 217 -31.33 -12.88 4.65
CA GLU A 217 -30.99 -13.49 3.37
C GLU A 217 -29.61 -13.00 2.90
N TYR A 218 -29.37 -11.69 2.99
CA TYR A 218 -28.06 -11.08 2.70
C TYR A 218 -26.95 -11.72 3.52
N LYS A 219 -27.10 -11.83 4.86
CA LYS A 219 -26.10 -12.44 5.75
C LYS A 219 -25.76 -13.87 5.32
N LYS A 220 -26.79 -14.69 5.06
CA LYS A 220 -26.62 -16.09 4.64
C LYS A 220 -25.84 -16.19 3.32
N ILE A 221 -26.21 -15.40 2.31
CA ILE A 221 -25.57 -15.43 1.00
C ILE A 221 -24.14 -14.86 1.08
N LYS A 222 -23.90 -13.81 1.86
CA LYS A 222 -22.57 -13.23 2.13
C LYS A 222 -21.60 -14.30 2.65
N THR A 223 -21.96 -15.05 3.69
CA THR A 223 -21.10 -16.11 4.24
C THR A 223 -20.81 -17.20 3.20
N MET A 224 -21.80 -17.61 2.41
CA MET A 224 -21.61 -18.60 1.34
C MET A 224 -20.66 -18.11 0.24
N LEU A 225 -20.83 -16.88 -0.25
CA LEU A 225 -20.02 -16.31 -1.33
C LEU A 225 -18.59 -15.99 -0.91
N LEU A 226 -18.38 -15.50 0.32
CA LEU A 226 -17.03 -15.29 0.85
C LEU A 226 -16.29 -16.62 1.01
N LYS A 227 -16.95 -17.66 1.54
CA LYS A 227 -16.36 -19.01 1.63
C LYS A 227 -15.95 -19.54 0.25
N GLU A 228 -16.87 -19.51 -0.72
CA GLU A 228 -16.62 -19.96 -2.09
C GLU A 228 -15.45 -19.18 -2.73
N TYR A 229 -15.39 -17.87 -2.53
CA TYR A 229 -14.28 -17.04 -3.00
C TYR A 229 -12.92 -17.53 -2.46
N PHE A 230 -12.80 -17.68 -1.13
CA PHE A 230 -11.54 -18.06 -0.49
C PHE A 230 -11.11 -19.52 -0.78
N GLU A 231 -12.04 -20.46 -0.90
CA GLU A 231 -11.74 -21.86 -1.27
C GLU A 231 -11.25 -21.99 -2.74
N ASN A 232 -11.59 -21.03 -3.61
CA ASN A 232 -11.19 -21.06 -5.01
C ASN A 232 -9.93 -20.25 -5.34
N LEU A 233 -9.42 -19.38 -4.46
CA LEU A 233 -8.27 -18.49 -4.73
C LEU A 233 -7.00 -19.17 -5.30
N LYS A 234 -6.81 -20.46 -5.05
CA LYS A 234 -5.64 -21.25 -5.52
C LYS A 234 -5.90 -22.06 -6.78
N LYS A 235 -7.05 -21.87 -7.45
CA LYS A 235 -7.40 -22.52 -8.73
C LYS A 235 -7.19 -21.55 -9.89
N ASP A 236 -6.61 -22.04 -10.99
CA ASP A 236 -6.46 -21.25 -12.21
C ASP A 236 -7.82 -20.74 -12.71
N GLY A 237 -7.95 -19.41 -12.85
CA GLY A 237 -9.16 -18.76 -13.36
C GLY A 237 -10.24 -18.38 -12.32
N ALA A 238 -9.93 -18.43 -11.02
CA ALA A 238 -10.92 -18.14 -9.97
C ALA A 238 -11.30 -16.65 -9.80
N PHE A 239 -12.61 -16.35 -9.82
CA PHE A 239 -13.23 -15.21 -9.11
C PHE A 239 -14.76 -15.42 -8.87
N VAL A 240 -15.17 -16.68 -8.64
CA VAL A 240 -16.56 -17.23 -8.60
C VAL A 240 -17.20 -17.46 -9.99
N SER A 241 -17.61 -18.70 -10.27
CA SER A 241 -18.38 -19.08 -11.47
C SER A 241 -19.83 -19.47 -11.11
N LEU A 242 -20.80 -18.90 -11.83
CA LEU A 242 -22.22 -18.90 -11.48
C LEU A 242 -23.03 -20.15 -11.87
N GLU A 243 -22.40 -21.30 -12.18
CA GLU A 243 -23.16 -22.54 -12.46
C GLU A 243 -23.81 -23.17 -11.20
N THR A 244 -23.46 -22.69 -10.00
CA THR A 244 -23.79 -23.31 -8.71
C THR A 244 -24.97 -22.67 -7.96
N ILE A 245 -25.57 -21.57 -8.46
CA ILE A 245 -26.79 -20.98 -7.87
C ILE A 245 -27.98 -21.35 -8.75
N LYS A 246 -28.83 -22.26 -8.24
CA LYS A 246 -30.14 -22.64 -8.79
C LYS A 246 -31.24 -22.33 -7.78
#